data_AF-A0A0C3PW50-F1
#
_entry.id   AF-A0A0C3PW50-F1
#
_cell.length_a   1.000
_cell.length_b   1.000
_cell.length_c   1.000
_cell.angle_alpha   90.00
_cell.angle_beta   90.00
_cell.angle_gamma   90.00
#
_symmetry.space_group_name_H-M   'P 1'
#
loop_
_entity.id
_entity.type
_entity.pdbx_description
1 polymer ?
#
loop_
_entity_poly.entity_id
_entity_poly.type
_entity_poly.pdbx_seq_one_letter_code
_entity_poly.pdbx_strand_id
1 'polypeptide(L)'
;SAWMHSLLNVFSWHQAGTGRSHEIRTIFHRLSSISQMPLHPYFVFDGLDCPQLKRGKDIVCTRYPPLLVQHFQELLTAFGFNWHTAPGEAEAELACLQSCALIDVVVTPYNDALLFGVTCIVRSGIPPSGKYEDMQLYSSDALQSCTGLEWGDLLLIMLMSSIDSETGCRWCSMDVACRLVNYGFGKTLFEAAIMLQFVEFMEFVARWRDDVCEVLRTDPQHLLGRRHHELARIIVEERIEFPDPAVLAMYLLPHTSWSEGRHPPVAVVRSSQPDLTSLVEFCSRHLGWSPDTIRSRLMGAHAGAAMRTLLQVSLAIVPDTPTPPHHPPSTAARKCRQRVAAMRPSGPEPFC
;
A
#
# COMPACT_ATOMS: atom_id res chain seq x y z
N SER A 1 3.60 -6.85 4.22
CA SER A 1 2.26 -7.48 4.31
C SER A 1 1.98 -8.65 3.33
N ALA A 2 1.91 -8.40 2.01
CA ALA A 2 1.34 -9.29 0.98
C ALA A 2 1.81 -10.77 0.95
N TRP A 3 3.13 -10.97 0.91
CA TRP A 3 3.70 -12.31 0.77
C TRP A 3 3.60 -13.09 2.08
N MET A 4 3.90 -12.41 3.17
CA MET A 4 4.00 -13.01 4.50
C MET A 4 2.62 -13.42 5.02
N HIS A 5 1.56 -12.64 4.77
CA HIS A 5 0.20 -13.04 5.12
C HIS A 5 -0.29 -14.24 4.30
N SER A 6 0.01 -14.33 3.00
CA SER A 6 -0.33 -15.53 2.23
C SER A 6 0.49 -16.75 2.63
N LEU A 7 1.76 -16.58 2.98
CA LEU A 7 2.57 -17.68 3.49
C LEU A 7 1.99 -18.18 4.81
N LEU A 8 1.64 -17.28 5.73
CA LEU A 8 1.12 -17.65 7.05
C LEU A 8 -0.33 -18.18 7.02
N ASN A 9 -1.19 -17.69 6.11
CA ASN A 9 -2.57 -18.17 5.99
C ASN A 9 -2.72 -19.47 5.19
N VAL A 10 -1.79 -19.79 4.27
CA VAL A 10 -1.75 -21.11 3.60
C VAL A 10 -1.28 -22.20 4.56
N PHE A 11 -0.51 -21.83 5.59
CA PHE A 11 0.02 -22.75 6.61
C PHE A 11 -0.71 -22.62 7.95
N SER A 12 -2.05 -22.64 7.94
CA SER A 12 -2.82 -22.82 9.17
C SER A 12 -2.51 -24.18 9.82
N TRP A 13 -1.59 -24.15 10.79
CA TRP A 13 -1.60 -24.97 12.02
C TRP A 13 -1.43 -26.50 11.95
N HIS A 14 -0.80 -27.10 10.92
CA HIS A 14 -0.59 -28.56 10.93
C HIS A 14 0.82 -29.11 10.63
N GLN A 15 1.87 -28.30 10.43
CA GLN A 15 3.24 -28.84 10.34
C GLN A 15 4.30 -27.96 11.03
N ALA A 16 4.08 -27.66 12.30
CA ALA A 16 5.18 -27.34 13.21
C ALA A 16 5.89 -28.66 13.57
N GLY A 17 6.82 -29.13 12.75
CA GLY A 17 7.46 -30.42 13.00
C GLY A 17 8.81 -30.70 12.34
N THR A 18 9.25 -29.94 11.34
CA THR A 18 10.55 -30.18 10.71
C THR A 18 11.29 -28.86 10.60
N GLY A 19 12.45 -28.71 11.24
CA GLY A 19 13.25 -27.47 11.31
C GLY A 19 13.83 -26.95 9.98
N ARG A 20 13.02 -26.88 8.92
CA ARG A 20 13.30 -26.34 7.59
C ARG A 20 12.12 -25.45 7.20
N SER A 21 12.38 -24.16 6.94
CA SER A 21 11.31 -23.20 6.66
C SER A 21 10.71 -23.40 5.27
N HIS A 22 9.51 -24.00 5.22
CA HIS A 22 8.71 -24.15 4.00
C HIS A 22 8.32 -22.78 3.40
N GLU A 23 8.27 -21.75 4.24
CA GLU A 23 8.00 -20.36 3.88
C GLU A 23 9.13 -19.80 3.00
N ILE A 24 10.39 -19.93 3.43
CA ILE A 24 11.57 -19.48 2.67
C ILE A 24 11.69 -20.21 1.33
N ARG A 25 11.36 -21.50 1.30
CA ARG A 25 11.30 -22.26 0.03
C ARG A 25 10.29 -21.66 -0.94
N THR A 26 9.11 -21.30 -0.44
CA THR A 26 8.06 -20.70 -1.26
C THR A 26 8.47 -19.30 -1.74
N ILE A 27 9.08 -18.49 -0.87
CA ILE A 27 9.65 -17.19 -1.23
C ILE A 27 10.69 -17.35 -2.34
N PHE A 28 11.64 -18.28 -2.20
CA PHE A 28 12.66 -18.54 -3.20
C PHE A 28 12.04 -18.86 -4.57
N HIS A 29 11.06 -19.77 -4.62
CA HIS A 29 10.43 -20.13 -5.89
C HIS A 29 9.73 -18.94 -6.56
N ARG A 30 9.03 -18.11 -5.78
CA ARG A 30 8.37 -16.92 -6.33
C ARG A 30 9.38 -15.87 -6.80
N LEU A 31 10.45 -15.62 -6.05
CA LEU A 31 11.53 -14.71 -6.47
C LEU A 31 12.22 -15.21 -7.75
N SER A 32 12.42 -16.53 -7.86
CA SER A 32 12.93 -17.17 -9.07
C SER A 32 12.00 -16.97 -10.27
N SER A 33 10.69 -17.09 -10.09
CA SER A 33 9.72 -16.77 -11.16
C SER A 33 9.72 -15.29 -11.53
N ILE A 34 9.74 -14.39 -10.55
CA ILE A 34 9.80 -12.93 -10.79
C ILE A 34 11.09 -12.54 -11.49
N SER A 35 12.20 -13.19 -11.17
CA SER A 35 13.50 -12.87 -11.78
C SER A 35 13.50 -13.06 -13.29
N GLN A 36 12.65 -13.94 -13.82
CA GLN A 36 12.50 -14.23 -15.25
C GLN A 36 11.61 -13.22 -15.98
N MET A 37 10.88 -12.38 -15.26
CA MET A 37 10.00 -11.37 -15.85
C MET A 37 10.79 -10.11 -16.23
N PRO A 38 10.41 -9.42 -17.31
CA PRO A 38 11.07 -8.18 -17.75
C PRO A 38 10.61 -6.97 -16.92
N LEU A 39 10.81 -7.01 -15.60
CA LEU A 39 10.40 -5.95 -14.67
C LEU A 39 11.45 -5.70 -13.59
N HIS A 40 11.37 -4.52 -12.97
CA HIS A 40 12.21 -4.13 -11.84
C HIS A 40 11.39 -4.10 -10.56
N PRO A 41 11.33 -5.20 -9.78
CA PRO A 41 10.53 -5.21 -8.57
C PRO A 41 11.27 -4.45 -7.46
N TYR A 42 10.47 -3.78 -6.64
CA TYR A 42 10.91 -3.03 -5.47
C TYR A 42 10.07 -3.46 -4.29
N PHE A 43 10.71 -4.00 -3.25
CA PHE A 43 10.03 -4.59 -2.10
C PHE A 43 10.08 -3.64 -0.91
N VAL A 44 8.92 -3.34 -0.32
CA VAL A 44 8.82 -2.48 0.87
C VAL A 44 8.36 -3.30 2.06
N PHE A 45 9.09 -3.20 3.16
CA PHE A 45 8.74 -3.79 4.45
C PHE A 45 8.12 -2.74 5.37
N ASP A 46 7.21 -3.17 6.23
CA ASP A 46 6.61 -2.33 7.26
C ASP A 46 7.65 -1.89 8.29
N GLY A 47 7.56 -0.63 8.69
CA GLY A 47 8.41 0.02 9.69
C GLY A 47 7.94 -0.16 11.12
N LEU A 48 8.78 0.32 12.05
CA LEU A 48 8.48 0.28 13.48
C LEU A 48 7.34 1.22 13.88
N ASP A 49 7.19 2.34 13.16
CA ASP A 49 6.19 3.36 13.43
C ASP A 49 4.88 3.10 12.65
N CYS A 50 4.67 1.86 12.19
CA CYS A 50 3.42 1.47 11.55
C CYS A 50 2.25 1.59 12.57
N PRO A 51 1.23 2.41 12.29
CA PRO A 51 0.16 2.67 13.22
C PRO A 51 -0.69 1.40 13.43
N GLN A 52 -0.97 1.04 14.69
CA GLN A 52 -1.71 -0.18 15.05
C GLN A 52 -3.23 -0.03 14.90
N LEU A 53 -3.70 0.61 13.82
CA LEU A 53 -5.13 0.76 13.61
C LEU A 53 -5.75 -0.62 13.34
N LYS A 54 -6.75 -1.03 14.13
CA LYS A 54 -7.50 -2.28 13.95
C LYS A 54 -8.35 -2.21 12.67
N ARG A 55 -7.73 -2.41 11.51
CA ARG A 55 -8.43 -2.47 10.22
C ARG A 55 -9.03 -3.86 10.02
N GLY A 56 -10.31 -4.03 10.32
CA GLY A 56 -10.96 -5.31 10.00
C GLY A 56 -10.59 -6.46 10.94
N LYS A 57 -11.16 -7.65 10.69
CA LYS A 57 -10.76 -8.91 11.35
C LYS A 57 -9.32 -9.34 11.01
N ASP A 58 -8.70 -8.69 10.02
CA ASP A 58 -7.34 -8.95 9.59
C ASP A 58 -6.42 -7.96 10.32
N ILE A 59 -5.84 -8.42 11.43
CA ILE A 59 -4.82 -7.67 12.17
C ILE A 59 -3.58 -7.54 11.25
N VAL A 60 -3.53 -6.48 10.44
CA VAL A 60 -2.36 -6.12 9.61
C VAL A 60 -1.36 -5.32 10.46
N CYS A 61 -0.97 -5.91 11.58
CA CYS A 61 0.31 -5.59 12.23
C CYS A 61 0.84 -6.89 12.83
N THR A 62 0.85 -7.95 12.01
CA THR A 62 1.53 -9.19 12.37
C THR A 62 3.03 -8.87 12.32
N ARG A 63 3.65 -8.61 13.47
CA ARG A 63 5.12 -8.64 13.56
C ARG A 63 5.55 -10.02 13.09
N TYR A 64 5.99 -10.09 11.85
CA TYR A 64 6.47 -11.34 11.27
C TYR A 64 7.68 -11.83 12.06
N PRO A 65 7.93 -13.16 12.09
CA PRO A 65 9.13 -13.69 12.76
C PRO A 65 10.37 -12.96 12.24
N PRO A 66 11.17 -12.28 13.09
CA PRO A 66 12.29 -11.44 12.64
C PRO A 66 13.28 -12.19 11.74
N LEU A 67 13.53 -13.47 12.04
CA LEU A 67 14.39 -14.33 11.23
C LEU A 67 13.82 -14.60 9.82
N LEU A 68 12.49 -14.70 9.67
CA LEU A 68 11.87 -14.89 8.36
C LEU A 68 12.01 -13.62 7.50
N VAL A 69 11.85 -12.45 8.11
CA VAL A 69 12.08 -11.15 7.44
C VAL A 69 13.53 -11.01 7.03
N GLN A 70 14.48 -11.32 7.93
CA GLN A 70 15.90 -11.27 7.65
C GLN A 70 16.29 -12.20 6.48
N HIS A 71 15.90 -13.48 6.53
CA HIS A 71 16.18 -14.42 5.44
C HIS A 71 15.51 -14.01 4.11
N PHE A 72 14.36 -13.34 4.15
CA PHE A 72 13.74 -12.80 2.95
C PHE A 72 14.56 -11.64 2.38
N GLN A 73 15.01 -10.70 3.23
CA GLN A 73 15.90 -9.60 2.82
C GLN A 73 17.23 -10.09 2.24
N GLU A 74 17.82 -11.13 2.85
CA GLU A 74 19.02 -11.80 2.33
C GLU A 74 18.78 -12.38 0.93
N LEU A 75 17.65 -13.09 0.73
CA LEU A 75 17.26 -13.60 -0.59
C LEU A 75 17.04 -12.49 -1.61
N LEU A 76 16.33 -11.42 -1.25
CA LEU A 76 16.09 -10.29 -2.15
C LEU A 76 17.41 -9.70 -2.65
N THR A 77 18.34 -9.48 -1.72
CA THR A 77 19.70 -9.01 -2.03
C THR A 77 20.43 -9.99 -2.94
N ALA A 78 20.38 -11.29 -2.67
CA ALA A 78 21.03 -12.32 -3.47
C ALA A 78 20.42 -12.44 -4.89
N PHE A 79 19.11 -12.21 -5.06
CA PHE A 79 18.46 -12.12 -6.38
C PHE A 79 18.70 -10.76 -7.08
N GLY A 80 19.42 -9.82 -6.46
CA GLY A 80 19.69 -8.50 -7.00
C GLY A 80 18.46 -7.58 -7.04
N PHE A 81 17.48 -7.81 -6.17
CA PHE A 81 16.29 -6.95 -6.05
C PHE A 81 16.49 -5.85 -5.03
N ASN A 82 15.91 -4.67 -5.29
CA ASN A 82 15.90 -3.59 -4.31
C ASN A 82 14.80 -3.81 -3.29
N TRP A 83 15.13 -3.45 -2.05
CA TRP A 83 14.16 -3.43 -0.98
C TRP A 83 14.55 -2.38 0.06
N HIS A 84 13.58 -1.91 0.82
CA HIS A 84 13.83 -1.14 2.02
C HIS A 84 12.72 -1.34 3.05
N THR A 85 12.98 -0.85 4.26
CA THR A 85 11.96 -0.78 5.31
C THR A 85 11.42 0.63 5.34
N ALA A 86 10.11 0.78 5.16
CA ALA A 86 9.41 2.04 5.34
C ALA A 86 9.56 2.52 6.80
N PRO A 87 9.43 3.81 7.10
CA PRO A 87 9.41 4.25 8.49
C PRO A 87 8.08 3.88 9.18
N GLY A 88 6.97 3.94 8.45
CA GLY A 88 5.63 3.53 8.88
C GLY A 88 5.07 2.36 8.08
N GLU A 89 3.92 2.55 7.44
CA GLU A 89 3.20 1.52 6.68
C GLU A 89 3.76 1.36 5.24
N ALA A 90 3.98 0.13 4.80
CA ALA A 90 4.54 -0.14 3.47
C ALA A 90 3.65 0.36 2.33
N GLU A 91 2.33 0.26 2.48
CA GLU A 91 1.34 0.71 1.50
C GLU A 91 1.42 2.23 1.28
N ALA A 92 1.66 3.00 2.34
CA ALA A 92 1.83 4.45 2.26
C ALA A 92 3.14 4.83 1.56
N GLU A 93 4.21 4.12 1.87
CA GLU A 93 5.51 4.30 1.23
C GLU A 93 5.45 3.97 -0.28
N LEU A 94 4.76 2.88 -0.64
CA LEU A 94 4.50 2.49 -2.03
C LEU A 94 3.67 3.54 -2.78
N ALA A 95 2.68 4.14 -2.10
CA ALA A 95 1.93 5.26 -2.66
C ALA A 95 2.83 6.46 -2.94
N CYS A 96 3.74 6.79 -2.02
CA CYS A 96 4.70 7.87 -2.22
C CYS A 96 5.63 7.58 -3.41
N LEU A 97 6.18 6.36 -3.51
CA LEU A 97 7.03 5.93 -4.62
C LEU A 97 6.32 6.05 -5.98
N GLN A 98 5.08 5.60 -6.08
CA GLN A 98 4.29 5.73 -7.32
C GLN A 98 3.98 7.20 -7.60
N SER A 99 3.60 7.95 -6.57
CA SER A 99 3.34 9.38 -6.72
C SER A 99 4.57 10.09 -7.28
N CYS A 100 5.78 9.75 -6.85
CA CYS A 100 7.05 10.31 -7.32
C CYS A 100 7.54 9.77 -8.67
N ALA A 101 6.75 8.91 -9.35
CA ALA A 101 7.12 8.23 -10.59
C ALA A 101 8.40 7.38 -10.48
N LEU A 102 8.68 6.83 -9.30
CA LEU A 102 9.78 5.87 -9.08
C LEU A 102 9.36 4.42 -9.39
N ILE A 103 8.06 4.13 -9.31
CA ILE A 103 7.45 2.86 -9.70
C ILE A 103 6.20 3.12 -10.53
N ASP A 104 5.88 2.21 -11.44
CA ASP A 104 4.70 2.33 -12.30
C ASP A 104 3.44 1.74 -11.66
N VAL A 105 3.60 0.65 -10.90
CA VAL A 105 2.49 -0.18 -10.41
C VAL A 105 2.80 -0.69 -9.01
N VAL A 106 1.78 -0.70 -8.14
CA VAL A 106 1.86 -1.33 -6.82
C VAL A 106 1.25 -2.73 -6.88
N VAL A 107 1.97 -3.74 -6.40
CA VAL A 107 1.45 -5.12 -6.31
C VAL A 107 1.07 -5.41 -4.86
N THR A 108 -0.22 -5.54 -4.58
CA THR A 108 -0.73 -5.84 -3.23
C THR A 108 -2.01 -6.66 -3.30
N PRO A 109 -2.26 -7.60 -2.37
CA PRO A 109 -3.53 -8.33 -2.31
C PRO A 109 -4.65 -7.50 -1.68
N TYR A 110 -4.31 -6.39 -1.03
CA TYR A 110 -5.23 -5.52 -0.28
C TYR A 110 -5.52 -4.23 -1.05
N ASN A 111 -6.66 -3.64 -0.76
CA ASN A 111 -7.10 -2.39 -1.41
C ASN A 111 -6.68 -1.13 -0.61
N ASP A 112 -6.07 -1.31 0.57
CA ASP A 112 -5.69 -0.23 1.48
C ASP A 112 -4.74 0.79 0.85
N ALA A 113 -3.93 0.37 -0.11
CA ALA A 113 -3.04 1.27 -0.85
C ALA A 113 -3.80 2.36 -1.62
N LEU A 114 -5.07 2.13 -2.00
CA LEU A 114 -5.93 3.17 -2.60
C LEU A 114 -6.21 4.30 -1.62
N LEU A 115 -6.26 4.02 -0.31
CA LEU A 115 -6.49 5.04 0.72
C LEU A 115 -5.31 5.99 0.87
N PHE A 116 -4.12 5.60 0.40
CA PHE A 116 -2.93 6.44 0.35
C PHE A 116 -2.74 7.13 -1.02
N GLY A 117 -3.70 7.00 -1.93
CA GLY A 117 -3.69 7.69 -3.23
C GLY A 117 -2.94 6.95 -4.34
N VAL A 118 -2.71 5.64 -4.20
CA VAL A 118 -2.20 4.82 -5.32
C VAL A 118 -3.21 4.84 -6.48
N THR A 119 -2.71 5.07 -7.69
CA THR A 119 -3.54 5.13 -8.90
C THR A 119 -3.44 3.90 -9.78
N CYS A 120 -2.46 3.02 -9.57
CA CYS A 120 -2.32 1.79 -10.34
C CYS A 120 -1.92 0.61 -9.44
N ILE A 121 -2.83 -0.34 -9.27
CA ILE A 121 -2.67 -1.54 -8.43
C ILE A 121 -2.83 -2.79 -9.26
N VAL A 122 -1.88 -3.71 -9.15
CA VAL A 122 -2.08 -5.10 -9.54
C VAL A 122 -2.44 -5.90 -8.30
N ARG A 123 -3.69 -6.34 -8.26
CA ARG A 123 -4.16 -7.28 -7.25
C ARG A 123 -3.70 -8.66 -7.64
N SER A 124 -2.63 -9.11 -6.99
CA SER A 124 -2.19 -10.50 -7.09
C SER A 124 -2.86 -11.29 -5.98
N GLY A 125 -3.85 -12.12 -6.33
CA GLY A 125 -4.05 -13.36 -5.59
C GLY A 125 -2.80 -14.22 -5.76
N ILE A 126 -2.48 -15.07 -4.78
CA ILE A 126 -1.41 -16.06 -4.95
C ILE A 126 -2.10 -17.31 -5.53
N PRO A 127 -1.89 -17.62 -6.81
CA PRO A 127 -2.50 -18.80 -7.39
C PRO A 127 -1.79 -20.04 -6.83
N PRO A 128 -2.53 -21.07 -6.37
CA PRO A 128 -1.94 -22.33 -5.91
C PRO A 128 -1.05 -22.99 -6.97
N SER A 129 -1.31 -22.68 -8.25
CA SER A 129 -0.66 -23.26 -9.43
C SER A 129 0.68 -22.60 -9.81
N GLY A 130 1.07 -21.50 -9.16
CA GLY A 130 2.35 -20.82 -9.44
C GLY A 130 2.43 -20.09 -10.79
N LYS A 131 1.30 -19.97 -11.51
CA LYS A 131 1.19 -19.21 -12.76
C LYS A 131 0.59 -17.83 -12.49
N TYR A 132 1.30 -16.77 -12.83
CA TYR A 132 0.85 -15.38 -12.66
C TYR A 132 -0.17 -14.93 -13.73
N GLU A 133 -1.00 -15.85 -14.25
CA GLU A 133 -1.92 -15.61 -15.37
C GLU A 133 -3.21 -14.88 -14.94
N ASP A 134 -3.58 -14.91 -13.65
CA ASP A 134 -4.85 -14.35 -13.13
C ASP A 134 -4.67 -13.02 -12.35
N MET A 135 -3.77 -12.14 -12.80
CA MET A 135 -3.57 -10.83 -12.16
C MET A 135 -4.68 -9.84 -12.56
N GLN A 136 -5.28 -9.18 -11.57
CA GLN A 136 -6.28 -8.12 -11.81
C GLN A 136 -5.61 -6.75 -11.71
N LEU A 137 -5.70 -5.96 -12.78
CA LEU A 137 -5.21 -4.59 -12.81
C LEU A 137 -6.36 -3.62 -12.48
N TYR A 138 -6.13 -2.77 -11.48
CA TYR A 138 -7.03 -1.70 -11.07
C TYR A 138 -6.30 -0.38 -11.26
N SER A 139 -6.79 0.46 -12.17
CA SER A 139 -6.37 1.86 -12.28
C SER A 139 -7.40 2.77 -11.62
N SER A 140 -6.96 3.92 -11.10
CA SER A 140 -7.82 4.95 -10.55
C SER A 140 -8.83 5.42 -11.58
N ASP A 141 -8.42 5.55 -12.85
CA ASP A 141 -9.31 5.96 -13.93
C ASP A 141 -10.41 4.90 -14.17
N ALA A 142 -10.04 3.62 -14.18
CA ALA A 142 -11.00 2.53 -14.31
C ALA A 142 -11.94 2.48 -13.09
N LEU A 143 -11.40 2.62 -11.87
CA LEU A 143 -12.20 2.66 -10.64
C LEU A 143 -13.17 3.83 -10.64
N GLN A 144 -12.73 5.04 -11.00
CA GLN A 144 -13.59 6.21 -11.08
C GLN A 144 -14.65 6.05 -12.17
N SER A 145 -14.29 5.51 -13.34
CA SER A 145 -15.26 5.28 -14.42
C SER A 145 -16.32 4.23 -14.08
N CYS A 146 -15.95 3.20 -13.32
CA CYS A 146 -16.86 2.10 -12.96
C CYS A 146 -17.68 2.36 -11.70
N THR A 147 -17.13 3.11 -10.73
CA THR A 147 -17.75 3.29 -9.41
C THR A 147 -18.19 4.71 -9.13
N GLY A 148 -17.66 5.70 -9.85
CA GLY A 148 -17.85 7.12 -9.57
C GLY A 148 -17.13 7.62 -8.31
N LEU A 149 -16.40 6.76 -7.59
CA LEU A 149 -15.77 7.11 -6.31
C LEU A 149 -14.46 7.87 -6.53
N GLU A 150 -14.31 8.97 -5.80
CA GLU A 150 -13.05 9.71 -5.68
C GLU A 150 -12.29 9.34 -4.39
N TRP A 151 -11.06 9.83 -4.24
CA TRP A 151 -10.24 9.50 -3.06
C TRP A 151 -10.89 9.92 -1.73
N GLY A 152 -11.52 11.09 -1.69
CA GLY A 152 -12.26 11.56 -0.51
C GLY A 152 -13.42 10.64 -0.13
N ASP A 153 -14.03 9.98 -1.11
CA ASP A 153 -15.13 9.05 -0.90
C ASP A 153 -14.63 7.74 -0.29
N LEU A 154 -13.50 7.22 -0.79
CA LEU A 154 -12.84 6.06 -0.20
C LEU A 154 -12.43 6.31 1.26
N LEU A 155 -11.94 7.52 1.56
CA LEU A 155 -11.61 7.93 2.93
C LEU A 155 -12.86 7.96 3.83
N LEU A 156 -13.96 8.56 3.37
CA LEU A 156 -15.21 8.57 4.13
C LEU A 156 -15.72 7.15 4.40
N ILE A 157 -15.72 6.29 3.37
CA ILE A 157 -16.14 4.90 3.50
C ILE A 157 -15.30 4.17 4.56
N MET A 158 -13.98 4.35 4.54
CA MET A 158 -13.08 3.76 5.52
C MET A 158 -13.33 4.29 6.93
N LEU A 159 -13.46 5.62 7.10
CA LEU A 159 -13.70 6.24 8.41
C LEU A 159 -14.98 5.72 9.05
N MET A 160 -16.06 5.62 8.27
CA MET A 160 -17.35 5.12 8.73
C MET A 160 -17.34 3.61 8.99
N SER A 161 -16.67 2.84 8.14
CA SER A 161 -16.63 1.38 8.22
C SER A 161 -15.52 0.84 9.12
N SER A 162 -14.90 1.71 9.92
CA SER A 162 -13.85 1.34 10.88
C SER A 162 -14.40 0.39 11.94
N ILE A 163 -13.55 -0.53 12.41
CA ILE A 163 -13.92 -1.44 13.48
C ILE A 163 -13.86 -0.71 14.81
N ASP A 164 -14.93 -0.84 15.57
CA ASP A 164 -14.98 -0.39 16.94
C ASP A 164 -14.07 -1.25 17.82
N SER A 165 -13.22 -0.59 18.62
CA SER A 165 -12.20 -1.25 19.43
C SER A 165 -12.76 -2.10 20.56
N GLU A 166 -13.96 -1.79 21.05
CA GLU A 166 -14.61 -2.44 22.19
C GLU A 166 -15.47 -3.62 21.73
N THR A 167 -16.28 -3.42 20.70
CA THR A 167 -17.23 -4.42 20.20
C THR A 167 -16.62 -5.34 19.14
N GLY A 168 -15.52 -4.91 18.48
CA GLY A 168 -14.93 -5.65 17.36
C GLY A 168 -15.82 -5.67 16.09
N CYS A 169 -16.92 -4.93 16.11
CA CYS A 169 -17.86 -4.80 15.00
C CYS A 169 -17.68 -3.45 14.30
N ARG A 170 -18.10 -3.36 13.04
CA ARG A 170 -18.20 -2.06 12.38
C ARG A 170 -19.41 -1.30 12.94
N TRP A 171 -19.22 -0.03 13.27
CA TRP A 171 -20.30 0.82 13.76
C TRP A 171 -21.18 1.35 12.63
N CYS A 172 -20.65 1.47 11.40
CA CYS A 172 -21.41 1.69 10.18
C CYS A 172 -21.23 0.53 9.18
N SER A 173 -22.29 0.17 8.45
CA SER A 173 -22.17 -0.82 7.39
C SER A 173 -21.57 -0.19 6.12
N MET A 174 -20.84 -1.01 5.37
CA MET A 174 -20.22 -0.61 4.11
C MET A 174 -21.26 -0.09 3.10
N ASP A 175 -22.44 -0.71 3.02
CA ASP A 175 -23.52 -0.28 2.13
C ASP A 175 -24.01 1.14 2.45
N VAL A 176 -24.19 1.47 3.73
CA VAL A 176 -24.63 2.81 4.13
C VAL A 176 -23.55 3.84 3.85
N ALA A 177 -22.29 3.54 4.17
CA ALA A 177 -21.16 4.43 3.90
C ALA A 177 -20.99 4.69 2.39
N CYS A 178 -21.08 3.65 1.55
CA CYS A 178 -21.04 3.78 0.09
C CYS A 178 -22.21 4.61 -0.46
N ARG A 179 -23.40 4.49 0.12
CA ARG A 179 -24.55 5.32 -0.30
C ARG A 179 -24.39 6.77 0.12
N LEU A 180 -23.85 7.01 1.33
CA LEU A 180 -23.66 8.35 1.87
C LEU A 180 -22.69 9.18 1.03
N VAL A 181 -21.71 8.54 0.39
CA VAL A 181 -20.81 9.19 -0.57
C VAL A 181 -21.57 9.97 -1.66
N ASN A 182 -22.72 9.47 -2.12
CA ASN A 182 -23.49 10.14 -3.18
C ASN A 182 -24.03 11.52 -2.76
N TYR A 183 -24.03 11.84 -1.46
CA TYR A 183 -24.33 13.19 -0.96
C TYR A 183 -23.13 14.15 -1.01
N GLY A 184 -21.96 13.69 -1.46
CA GLY A 184 -20.76 14.50 -1.66
C GLY A 184 -19.92 14.74 -0.40
N PHE A 185 -20.25 14.09 0.72
CA PHE A 185 -19.58 14.30 2.00
C PHE A 185 -18.10 13.88 1.99
N GLY A 186 -17.73 12.87 1.22
CA GLY A 186 -16.33 12.42 1.11
C GLY A 186 -15.47 13.46 0.42
N LYS A 187 -15.94 13.97 -0.71
CA LYS A 187 -15.32 15.09 -1.44
C LYS A 187 -15.17 16.34 -0.59
N THR A 188 -16.23 16.81 0.06
CA THR A 188 -16.17 18.06 0.85
C THR A 188 -15.26 17.93 2.07
N LEU A 189 -15.27 16.78 2.75
CA LEU A 189 -14.35 16.50 3.85
C LEU A 189 -12.89 16.52 3.39
N PHE A 190 -12.61 15.84 2.27
CA PHE A 190 -11.27 15.81 1.68
C PHE A 190 -10.79 17.20 1.30
N GLU A 191 -11.61 17.95 0.54
CA GLU A 191 -11.28 19.32 0.12
C GLU A 191 -11.02 20.23 1.33
N ALA A 192 -11.87 20.19 2.36
CA ALA A 192 -11.68 20.95 3.58
C ALA A 192 -10.35 20.60 4.27
N ALA A 193 -10.04 19.31 4.41
CA ALA A 193 -8.82 18.85 5.06
C ALA A 193 -7.55 19.31 4.33
N ILE A 194 -7.59 19.36 2.98
CA ILE A 194 -6.45 19.80 2.18
C ILE A 194 -6.40 21.31 1.89
N MET A 195 -7.43 22.09 2.23
CA MET A 195 -7.49 23.53 1.92
C MET A 195 -7.51 24.42 3.17
N LEU A 196 -8.17 24.01 4.23
CA LEU A 196 -8.35 24.83 5.43
C LEU A 196 -7.16 24.73 6.39
N GLN A 197 -7.02 25.70 7.29
CA GLN A 197 -6.17 25.59 8.48
C GLN A 197 -6.89 24.84 9.59
N PHE A 198 -6.17 24.36 10.61
CA PHE A 198 -6.73 23.47 11.63
C PHE A 198 -7.98 24.03 12.33
N VAL A 199 -7.98 25.31 12.74
CA VAL A 199 -9.13 25.93 13.42
C VAL A 199 -10.36 25.99 12.51
N GLU A 200 -10.19 26.49 11.28
CA GLU A 200 -11.25 26.56 10.27
C GLU A 200 -11.77 25.17 9.88
N PHE A 201 -10.87 24.19 9.82
CA PHE A 201 -11.20 22.80 9.55
C PHE A 201 -12.08 22.21 10.64
N MET A 202 -11.79 22.47 11.92
CA MET A 202 -12.63 21.98 13.02
C MET A 202 -14.02 22.64 13.03
N GLU A 203 -14.12 23.93 12.68
CA GLU A 203 -15.41 24.60 12.49
C GLU A 203 -16.20 24.06 11.29
N PHE A 204 -15.51 23.71 10.21
CA PHE A 204 -16.10 23.01 9.08
C PHE A 204 -16.61 21.62 9.50
N VAL A 205 -15.79 20.84 10.21
CA VAL A 205 -16.13 19.48 10.66
C VAL A 205 -17.37 19.47 11.53
N ALA A 206 -17.53 20.45 12.44
CA ALA A 206 -18.74 20.55 13.27
C ALA A 206 -20.01 20.66 12.42
N ARG A 207 -20.03 21.57 11.44
CA ARG A 207 -21.16 21.74 10.51
C ARG A 207 -21.36 20.53 9.60
N TRP A 208 -20.27 20.04 9.03
CA TRP A 208 -20.28 18.86 8.17
C TRP A 208 -20.85 17.64 8.90
N ARG A 209 -20.54 17.46 10.19
CA ARG A 209 -21.07 16.36 11.00
C ARG A 209 -22.57 16.50 11.25
N ASP A 210 -23.04 17.72 11.52
CA ASP A 210 -24.47 18.00 11.68
C ASP A 210 -25.23 17.70 10.38
N ASP A 211 -24.68 18.11 9.23
CA ASP A 211 -25.24 17.83 7.90
C ASP A 211 -25.30 16.32 7.59
N VAL A 212 -24.23 15.58 7.91
CA VAL A 212 -24.21 14.11 7.79
C VAL A 212 -25.31 13.49 8.64
N CYS A 213 -25.45 13.91 9.90
CA CYS A 213 -26.48 13.39 10.80
C CYS A 213 -27.89 13.74 10.30
N GLU A 214 -28.10 14.92 9.74
CA GLU A 214 -29.39 15.32 9.20
C GLU A 214 -29.77 14.50 7.96
N VAL A 215 -28.82 14.27 7.06
CA VAL A 215 -29.02 13.38 5.90
C VAL A 215 -29.33 11.95 6.35
N LEU A 216 -28.64 11.42 7.37
CA LEU A 216 -28.94 10.11 7.93
C LEU A 216 -30.36 10.05 8.52
N ARG A 217 -30.87 11.13 9.12
CA ARG A 217 -32.23 11.15 9.70
C ARG A 217 -33.33 11.35 8.67
N THR A 218 -33.08 12.11 7.61
CA THR A 218 -34.14 12.55 6.68
C THR A 218 -34.09 11.85 5.32
N ASP A 219 -32.92 11.45 4.86
CA ASP A 219 -32.63 10.92 3.52
C ASP A 219 -33.29 11.76 2.41
N PRO A 220 -32.93 13.06 2.29
CA PRO A 220 -33.73 14.04 1.55
C PRO A 220 -33.75 13.77 0.03
N GLN A 221 -32.73 13.11 -0.49
CA GLN A 221 -32.63 12.74 -1.91
C GLN A 221 -32.95 11.25 -2.15
N HIS A 222 -33.36 10.52 -1.11
CA HIS A 222 -33.65 9.08 -1.16
C HIS A 222 -32.48 8.20 -1.63
N LEU A 223 -31.24 8.67 -1.49
CA LEU A 223 -30.04 7.95 -1.93
C LEU A 223 -29.60 6.88 -0.92
N LEU A 224 -29.98 7.01 0.36
CA LEU A 224 -29.74 5.95 1.36
C LEU A 224 -30.77 4.81 1.20
N GLY A 225 -31.99 5.15 0.79
CA GLY A 225 -33.11 4.23 0.62
C GLY A 225 -33.88 3.94 1.90
N ARG A 226 -33.37 4.41 3.06
CA ARG A 226 -34.08 4.45 4.35
C ARG A 226 -33.40 5.46 5.28
N ARG A 227 -34.10 5.80 6.36
CA ARG A 227 -33.58 6.65 7.44
C ARG A 227 -32.78 5.83 8.45
N HIS A 228 -31.69 6.40 8.94
CA HIS A 228 -30.71 5.80 9.83
C HIS A 228 -30.57 6.60 11.14
N HIS A 229 -31.68 6.78 11.86
CA HIS A 229 -31.71 7.54 13.12
C HIS A 229 -30.70 7.05 14.16
N GLU A 230 -30.55 5.73 14.29
CA GLU A 230 -29.62 5.14 15.25
C GLU A 230 -28.16 5.43 14.89
N LEU A 231 -27.81 5.42 13.60
CA LEU A 231 -26.45 5.76 13.18
C LEU A 231 -26.14 7.24 13.45
N ALA A 232 -27.11 8.13 13.22
CA ALA A 232 -26.98 9.54 13.58
C ALA A 232 -26.82 9.73 15.11
N ARG A 233 -27.50 8.91 15.92
CA ARG A 233 -27.33 8.89 17.39
C ARG A 233 -25.91 8.46 17.76
N ILE A 234 -25.41 7.35 17.20
CA ILE A 234 -24.04 6.86 17.43
C ILE A 234 -22.99 7.92 17.09
N ILE A 235 -23.15 8.64 15.96
CA ILE A 235 -22.20 9.71 15.60
C ILE A 235 -22.17 10.81 16.67
N VAL A 236 -23.32 11.23 17.18
CA VAL A 236 -23.42 12.34 18.15
C VAL A 236 -22.99 11.91 19.56
N GLU A 237 -23.40 10.73 20.00
CA GLU A 237 -23.29 10.31 21.41
C GLU A 237 -22.05 9.44 21.68
N GLU A 238 -21.65 8.60 20.72
CA GLU A 238 -20.58 7.61 20.90
C GLU A 238 -19.30 7.97 20.13
N ARG A 239 -19.43 8.76 19.05
CA ARG A 239 -18.31 9.15 18.17
C ARG A 239 -18.12 10.67 18.14
N ILE A 240 -17.99 11.27 19.33
CA ILE A 240 -17.93 12.73 19.52
C ILE A 240 -16.79 13.39 18.72
N GLU A 241 -15.73 12.67 18.40
CA GLU A 241 -14.59 13.17 17.62
C GLU A 241 -14.71 12.88 16.11
N PHE A 242 -15.78 12.24 15.63
CA PHE A 242 -15.90 11.87 14.22
C PHE A 242 -16.06 13.09 13.29
N PRO A 243 -15.28 13.16 12.19
CA PRO A 243 -14.16 12.29 11.86
C PRO A 243 -12.90 12.67 12.67
N ASP A 244 -12.20 11.68 13.22
CA ASP A 244 -10.99 11.90 14.01
C ASP A 244 -9.91 12.54 13.12
N PRO A 245 -9.46 13.78 13.40
CA PRO A 245 -8.48 14.48 12.58
C PRO A 245 -7.11 13.78 12.57
N ALA A 246 -6.74 13.07 13.64
CA ALA A 246 -5.50 12.32 13.69
C ALA A 246 -5.56 11.10 12.76
N VAL A 247 -6.68 10.37 12.75
CA VAL A 247 -6.90 9.25 11.82
C VAL A 247 -6.91 9.75 10.38
N LEU A 248 -7.56 10.88 10.10
CA LEU A 248 -7.56 11.47 8.76
C LEU A 248 -6.15 11.88 8.32
N ALA A 249 -5.36 12.47 9.22
CA ALA A 249 -3.98 12.85 8.95
C ALA A 249 -3.09 11.65 8.62
N MET A 250 -3.34 10.46 9.18
CA MET A 250 -2.58 9.25 8.83
C MET A 250 -2.65 8.89 7.34
N TYR A 251 -3.75 9.21 6.65
CA TYR A 251 -3.90 8.93 5.22
C TYR A 251 -3.50 10.11 4.33
N LEU A 252 -3.77 11.34 4.78
CA LEU A 252 -3.45 12.55 4.02
C LEU A 252 -1.99 12.96 4.14
N LEU A 253 -1.35 12.68 5.27
CA LEU A 253 0.03 13.01 5.61
C LEU A 253 0.73 11.78 6.21
N PRO A 254 0.82 10.66 5.46
CA PRO A 254 1.38 9.44 5.99
C PRO A 254 2.88 9.60 6.33
N HIS A 255 3.31 8.88 7.36
CA HIS A 255 4.73 8.82 7.73
C HIS A 255 5.50 7.95 6.72
N THR A 256 6.32 8.60 5.90
CA THR A 256 7.06 7.99 4.78
C THR A 256 8.51 8.47 4.76
N SER A 257 9.35 7.88 3.90
CA SER A 257 10.75 8.29 3.75
C SER A 257 10.91 9.74 3.23
N TRP A 258 9.84 10.37 2.74
CA TRP A 258 9.82 11.78 2.34
C TRP A 258 9.38 12.73 3.46
N SER A 259 8.98 12.20 4.62
CA SER A 259 8.66 13.01 5.80
C SER A 259 9.94 13.66 6.36
N GLU A 260 9.81 14.88 6.91
CA GLU A 260 10.88 15.58 7.64
C GLU A 260 12.15 15.90 6.80
N GLY A 261 12.00 16.18 5.51
CA GLY A 261 13.13 16.62 4.66
C GLY A 261 14.17 15.53 4.36
N ARG A 262 13.83 14.27 4.58
CA ARG A 262 14.66 13.12 4.21
C ARG A 262 14.71 12.94 2.68
N HIS A 263 15.81 12.34 2.23
CA HIS A 263 16.04 12.01 0.82
C HIS A 263 15.28 10.73 0.43
N PRO A 264 14.87 10.59 -0.85
CA PRO A 264 14.25 9.35 -1.32
C PRO A 264 15.16 8.15 -1.01
N PRO A 265 14.61 7.01 -0.56
CA PRO A 265 15.40 5.83 -0.20
C PRO A 265 16.13 5.25 -1.41
N VAL A 266 15.64 5.56 -2.62
CA VAL A 266 16.28 5.21 -3.88
C VAL A 266 16.08 6.32 -4.91
N ALA A 267 17.11 6.63 -5.69
CA ALA A 267 17.01 7.57 -6.80
C ALA A 267 16.34 6.94 -8.05
N VAL A 268 16.58 5.64 -8.27
CA VAL A 268 16.06 4.88 -9.41
C VAL A 268 15.81 3.43 -9.00
N VAL A 269 14.63 2.91 -9.31
CA VAL A 269 14.32 1.49 -9.11
C VAL A 269 14.92 0.66 -10.26
N ARG A 270 16.00 -0.08 -9.98
CA ARG A 270 16.66 -0.98 -10.94
C ARG A 270 17.15 -2.25 -10.29
N SER A 271 16.92 -3.38 -10.91
CA SER A 271 17.45 -4.65 -10.41
C SER A 271 18.90 -4.87 -10.85
N SER A 272 19.75 -5.29 -9.92
CA SER A 272 21.14 -5.70 -10.17
C SER A 272 21.21 -7.12 -10.73
N GLN A 273 22.38 -7.60 -11.16
CA GLN A 273 22.52 -9.03 -11.47
C GLN A 273 22.40 -9.87 -10.18
N PRO A 274 21.80 -11.08 -10.23
CA PRO A 274 21.75 -11.95 -9.07
C PRO A 274 23.15 -12.46 -8.70
N ASP A 275 23.45 -12.49 -7.40
CA ASP A 275 24.65 -13.12 -6.87
C ASP A 275 24.40 -14.63 -6.71
N LEU A 276 24.83 -15.38 -7.74
CA LEU A 276 24.68 -16.82 -7.77
C LEU A 276 25.45 -17.52 -6.65
N THR A 277 26.57 -16.97 -6.20
CA THR A 277 27.37 -17.56 -5.11
C THR A 277 26.60 -17.45 -3.80
N SER A 278 26.09 -16.26 -3.51
CA SER A 278 25.24 -16.01 -2.33
C SER A 278 23.96 -16.83 -2.36
N LEU A 279 23.34 -17.02 -3.54
CA LEU A 279 22.17 -17.90 -3.67
C LEU A 279 22.49 -19.38 -3.39
N VAL A 280 23.63 -19.89 -3.87
CA VAL A 280 24.09 -21.27 -3.57
C VAL A 280 24.31 -21.44 -2.07
N GLU A 281 25.01 -20.50 -1.44
CA GLU A 281 25.30 -20.52 -0.01
C GLU A 281 24.02 -20.49 0.82
N PHE A 282 23.10 -19.58 0.47
CA PHE A 282 21.80 -19.46 1.12
C PHE A 282 20.98 -20.75 1.01
N CYS A 283 20.88 -21.33 -0.19
CA CYS A 283 20.13 -22.58 -0.40
C CYS A 283 20.73 -23.75 0.38
N SER A 284 22.06 -23.83 0.45
CA SER A 284 22.76 -24.87 1.21
C SER A 284 22.48 -24.72 2.71
N ARG A 285 22.60 -23.50 3.24
CA ARG A 285 22.48 -23.19 4.68
C ARG A 285 21.04 -23.26 5.19
N HIS A 286 20.09 -22.61 4.49
CA HIS A 286 18.73 -22.39 5.01
C HIS A 286 17.68 -23.35 4.43
N LEU A 287 17.91 -23.92 3.24
CA LEU A 287 16.98 -24.85 2.60
C LEU A 287 17.43 -26.33 2.68
N GLY A 288 18.71 -26.57 2.99
CA GLY A 288 19.28 -27.92 3.08
C GLY A 288 19.21 -28.69 1.77
N TRP A 289 19.25 -27.99 0.63
CA TRP A 289 19.20 -28.60 -0.70
C TRP A 289 20.55 -29.25 -1.07
N SER A 290 20.49 -30.39 -1.75
CA SER A 290 21.69 -31.01 -2.32
C SER A 290 22.27 -30.15 -3.45
N PRO A 291 23.57 -30.25 -3.77
CA PRO A 291 24.18 -29.51 -4.88
C PRO A 291 23.44 -29.67 -6.22
N ASP A 292 22.95 -30.88 -6.52
CA ASP A 292 22.17 -31.15 -7.75
C ASP A 292 20.82 -30.43 -7.73
N THR A 293 20.17 -30.39 -6.57
CA THR A 293 18.91 -29.65 -6.39
C THR A 293 19.15 -28.16 -6.57
N ILE A 294 20.20 -27.61 -5.96
CA ILE A 294 20.56 -26.19 -6.07
C ILE A 294 20.81 -25.84 -7.54
N ARG A 295 21.61 -26.62 -8.26
CA ARG A 295 21.87 -26.41 -9.69
C ARG A 295 20.59 -26.35 -10.51
N SER A 296 19.68 -27.30 -10.28
CA SER A 296 18.38 -27.33 -10.96
C SER A 296 17.51 -26.12 -10.61
N ARG A 297 17.49 -25.69 -9.34
CA ARG A 297 16.64 -24.59 -8.86
C ARG A 297 17.17 -23.20 -9.21
N LEU A 298 18.47 -23.05 -9.44
CA LEU A 298 19.08 -21.79 -9.89
C LEU A 298 18.83 -21.48 -11.37
N MET A 299 18.28 -22.41 -12.15
CA MET A 299 17.94 -22.15 -13.55
C MET A 299 17.06 -20.91 -13.73
N GLY A 300 16.13 -20.65 -12.81
CA GLY A 300 15.32 -19.43 -12.86
C GLY A 300 16.13 -18.16 -12.58
N ALA A 301 17.09 -18.19 -11.65
CA ALA A 301 18.01 -17.08 -11.41
C ALA A 301 18.94 -16.83 -12.61
N HIS A 302 19.42 -17.89 -13.26
CA HIS A 302 20.19 -17.79 -14.51
C HIS A 302 19.37 -17.18 -15.65
N ALA A 303 18.13 -17.63 -15.82
CA ALA A 303 17.22 -17.04 -16.80
C ALA A 303 16.95 -15.56 -16.50
N GLY A 304 16.80 -15.19 -15.23
CA GLY A 304 16.68 -13.80 -14.83
C GLY A 304 17.93 -12.96 -15.08
N ALA A 305 19.13 -13.52 -14.86
CA ALA A 305 20.39 -12.87 -15.20
C ALA A 305 20.51 -12.61 -16.71
N ALA A 306 20.14 -13.61 -17.52
CA ALA A 306 20.07 -13.48 -18.97
C ALA A 306 19.07 -12.39 -19.39
N MET A 307 17.84 -12.41 -18.82
CA MET A 307 16.81 -11.41 -19.10
C MET A 307 17.30 -9.98 -18.79
N ARG A 308 17.89 -9.74 -17.62
CA ARG A 308 18.42 -8.42 -17.23
C ARG A 308 19.55 -7.96 -18.15
N THR A 309 20.42 -8.88 -18.55
CA THR A 309 21.49 -8.58 -19.50
C THR A 309 20.93 -8.18 -20.86
N LEU A 310 19.92 -8.91 -21.36
CA LEU A 310 19.24 -8.58 -22.62
C LEU A 310 18.55 -7.21 -22.57
N LEU A 311 17.90 -6.87 -21.46
CA LEU A 311 17.26 -5.57 -21.26
C LEU A 311 18.28 -4.42 -21.20
N GLN A 312 19.47 -4.64 -20.62
CA GLN A 312 20.55 -3.65 -20.62
C GLN A 312 21.09 -3.41 -22.03
N VAL A 313 21.25 -4.48 -22.82
CA VAL A 313 21.69 -4.39 -24.21
C VAL A 313 20.65 -3.69 -25.09
N SER A 314 19.36 -3.98 -24.92
CA SER A 314 18.31 -3.32 -25.71
C SER A 314 18.23 -1.81 -25.45
N LEU A 315 18.35 -1.38 -24.19
CA LEU A 315 18.39 0.04 -23.81
C LEU A 315 19.62 0.76 -24.38
N ALA A 316 20.75 0.06 -24.57
CA ALA A 316 21.94 0.62 -25.19
C ALA A 316 21.83 0.77 -26.72
N ILE A 317 20.97 -0.03 -27.36
CA ILE A 317 20.80 -0.06 -28.82
C ILE A 317 19.66 0.86 -29.29
N VAL A 318 18.62 1.07 -28.47
CA VAL A 318 17.46 1.93 -28.78
C VAL A 318 17.36 3.05 -27.74
N PRO A 319 18.08 4.17 -27.92
CA PRO A 319 18.12 5.24 -26.91
C PRO A 319 16.83 6.07 -26.83
N ASP A 320 15.99 6.10 -27.88
CA ASP A 320 14.81 6.97 -27.95
C ASP A 320 13.58 6.24 -28.50
N THR A 321 12.77 5.68 -27.61
CA THR A 321 11.33 5.56 -27.85
C THR A 321 10.63 6.50 -26.88
N PRO A 322 9.75 7.41 -27.34
CA PRO A 322 9.02 8.29 -26.44
C PRO A 322 8.21 7.43 -25.47
N THR A 323 8.48 7.58 -24.19
CA THR A 323 7.59 7.09 -23.14
C THR A 323 6.19 7.66 -23.41
N PRO A 324 5.13 6.83 -23.45
CA PRO A 324 3.78 7.36 -23.54
C PRO A 324 3.57 8.33 -22.37
N PRO A 325 2.82 9.42 -22.56
CA PRO A 325 2.66 10.43 -21.52
C PRO A 325 2.15 9.76 -20.26
N HIS A 326 2.99 9.72 -19.22
CA HIS A 326 2.56 9.40 -17.87
C HIS A 326 1.41 10.36 -17.56
N HIS A 327 0.20 9.84 -17.36
CA HIS A 327 -0.89 10.65 -16.83
C HIS A 327 -0.36 11.31 -15.55
N PRO A 328 -0.32 12.64 -15.47
CA PRO A 328 0.18 13.30 -14.28
C PRO A 328 -0.64 12.82 -13.10
N PRO A 329 -0.02 12.62 -11.92
CA PRO A 329 -0.77 12.30 -10.72
C PRO A 329 -1.90 13.31 -10.57
N SER A 330 -3.08 12.82 -10.16
CA SER A 330 -4.28 13.66 -10.03
C SER A 330 -3.95 14.96 -9.31
N THR A 331 -4.68 16.03 -9.64
CA THR A 331 -4.50 17.37 -9.06
C THR A 331 -4.44 17.35 -7.52
N ALA A 332 -5.05 16.34 -6.88
CA ALA A 332 -4.98 16.05 -5.45
C ALA A 332 -3.57 15.63 -4.98
N ALA A 333 -2.93 14.66 -5.63
CA ALA A 333 -1.56 14.25 -5.32
C ALA A 333 -0.54 15.37 -5.61
N ARG A 334 -0.77 16.18 -6.66
CA ARG A 334 0.02 17.39 -6.93
C ARG A 334 -0.17 18.48 -5.86
N LYS A 335 -1.38 18.66 -5.32
CA LYS A 335 -1.65 19.58 -4.20
C LYS A 335 -1.02 19.08 -2.89
N CYS A 336 -1.01 17.77 -2.65
CA CYS A 336 -0.29 17.16 -1.53
C CYS A 336 1.22 17.47 -1.62
N ARG A 337 1.83 17.31 -2.80
CA ARG A 337 3.24 17.72 -3.04
C ARG A 337 3.49 19.21 -2.77
N GLN A 338 2.56 20.09 -3.14
CA GLN A 338 2.69 21.53 -2.93
C GLN A 338 2.55 21.94 -1.46
N ARG A 339 1.72 21.24 -0.66
CA ARG A 339 1.60 21.52 0.78
C ARG A 339 2.72 20.92 1.62
N VAL A 340 3.25 19.74 1.27
CA VAL A 340 4.50 19.23 1.90
C VAL A 340 5.67 20.19 1.66
N ALA A 341 5.72 20.86 0.50
CA ALA A 341 6.69 21.91 0.24
C ALA A 341 6.38 23.23 0.99
N ALA A 342 5.10 23.58 1.20
CA ALA A 342 4.67 24.83 1.84
C ALA A 342 4.61 24.78 3.38
N MET A 343 4.60 23.60 4.00
CA MET A 343 4.68 23.42 5.45
C MET A 343 6.14 23.44 5.98
N ARG A 344 7.13 23.74 5.13
CA ARG A 344 8.49 24.05 5.58
C ARG A 344 8.44 25.28 6.50
N PRO A 345 8.85 25.21 7.77
CA PRO A 345 9.27 26.42 8.46
C PRO A 345 10.47 26.97 7.67
N SER A 346 10.42 28.24 7.30
CA SER A 346 11.60 29.00 6.89
C SER A 346 12.61 28.89 8.03
N GLY A 347 13.59 27.99 7.90
CA GLY A 347 14.72 27.95 8.80
C GLY A 347 15.40 29.32 8.83
N PRO A 348 15.96 29.75 9.97
CA PRO A 348 16.57 31.06 10.07
C PRO A 348 17.70 31.16 9.04
N GLU A 349 17.68 32.24 8.25
CA GLU A 349 18.82 32.62 7.42
C GLU A 349 20.08 32.71 8.30
N PRO A 350 21.24 32.25 7.83
CA PRO A 350 22.48 32.45 8.55
C PRO A 350 22.83 33.94 8.50
N PHE A 351 22.57 34.64 9.60
CA PHE A 351 23.23 35.92 9.83
C PHE A 351 24.71 35.67 10.14
N CYS A 352 25.56 36.42 9.43
CA CYS A 352 27.02 36.53 9.44
C CYS A 352 27.80 35.94 10.63
#